data_AF-A0A7X7FAF7-F1
#
_entry.id   AF-A0A7X7FAF7-F1
#
_cell.length_a   1.000
_cell.length_b   1.000
_cell.length_c   1.000
_cell.angle_alpha   90.00
_cell.angle_beta   90.00
_cell.angle_gamma   90.00
#
_symmetry.space_group_name_H-M   'P 1'
#
loop_
_entity.id
_entity.type
_entity.pdbx_description
1 polymer ?
#
loop_
_entity_poly.entity_id
_entity_poly.type
_entity_poly.pdbx_seq_one_letter_code
_entity_poly.pdbx_strand_id
1 'polypeptide(L)'
;IARLEREKAELNDKIVELNDTINQKNEQIKSQDNQINILEEQLARLKISSPGGAENLGSKQTSTTLSAGVKGSVVHVDRELAFVLVKLTPETAQEITAGGFAPVEMMVHRKTAEGDQIVTRLRIANPPNKENLVIADNLYGWEQMPVEAGDIVIY
;
A
#
# COMPACT_ATOMS: atom_id res chain seq x y z
N ILE A 1 -34.17 -41.16 -43.06
CA ILE A 1 -33.26 -40.37 -43.93
C ILE A 1 -33.54 -38.88 -43.75
N ALA A 2 -34.75 -38.38 -44.06
CA ALA A 2 -35.11 -36.95 -43.91
C ALA A 2 -34.88 -36.32 -42.52
N ARG A 3 -35.10 -37.06 -41.41
CA ARG A 3 -34.86 -36.55 -40.05
C ARG A 3 -33.37 -36.31 -39.76
N LEU A 4 -32.50 -37.20 -40.22
CA LEU A 4 -31.06 -37.11 -40.03
C LEU A 4 -30.44 -36.01 -40.90
N GLU A 5 -30.98 -35.77 -42.09
CA GLU A 5 -30.56 -34.66 -42.95
C GLU A 5 -30.94 -33.30 -42.35
N ARG A 6 -32.10 -33.20 -41.71
CA ARG A 6 -32.55 -32.00 -41.00
C ARG A 6 -31.70 -31.69 -39.78
N GLU A 7 -31.40 -32.71 -38.97
CA GLU A 7 -30.53 -32.58 -37.80
C GLU A 7 -29.09 -32.21 -38.20
N LYS A 8 -28.59 -32.73 -39.33
CA LYS A 8 -27.29 -32.33 -39.88
C LYS A 8 -27.25 -30.89 -40.37
N ALA A 9 -28.36 -30.40 -40.95
CA ALA A 9 -28.48 -29.00 -41.35
C ALA A 9 -28.52 -28.07 -40.14
N GLU A 10 -29.34 -28.37 -39.13
CA GLU A 10 -29.42 -27.59 -37.89
C GLU A 10 -28.09 -27.53 -37.13
N LEU A 11 -27.34 -28.65 -37.09
CA LEU A 11 -26.01 -28.68 -36.49
C LEU A 11 -25.00 -27.85 -37.27
N ASN A 12 -25.06 -27.86 -38.61
CA ASN A 12 -24.19 -27.03 -39.45
C ASN A 12 -24.49 -25.54 -39.26
N ASP A 13 -25.76 -25.15 -39.22
CA ASP A 13 -26.16 -23.75 -38.98
C ASP A 13 -25.66 -23.28 -37.61
N LYS A 14 -25.74 -24.13 -36.59
CA LYS A 14 -25.22 -23.84 -35.25
C LYS A 14 -23.69 -23.76 -35.20
N ILE A 15 -22.98 -24.55 -36.01
CA ILE A 15 -21.52 -24.45 -36.14
C ILE A 15 -21.11 -23.13 -36.78
N VAL A 16 -21.86 -22.65 -37.78
CA VAL A 16 -21.61 -21.35 -38.42
C VAL A 16 -21.82 -20.23 -37.42
N GLU A 17 -22.96 -20.23 -36.71
CA GLU A 17 -23.27 -19.23 -35.67
C GLU A 17 -22.21 -19.19 -34.55
N LEU A 18 -21.76 -20.37 -34.08
CA LEU A 18 -20.72 -20.46 -33.06
C LEU A 18 -19.36 -19.96 -33.58
N ASN A 19 -19.01 -20.26 -34.84
CA ASN A 19 -17.78 -19.76 -35.44
C ASN A 19 -17.79 -18.23 -35.59
N ASP A 20 -18.93 -17.65 -35.99
CA ASP A 20 -19.09 -16.20 -36.07
C ASP A 20 -18.95 -15.55 -34.69
N THR A 21 -19.52 -16.18 -33.66
CA THR A 21 -19.38 -15.74 -32.27
C THR A 21 -17.93 -15.84 -31.78
N ILE A 22 -17.22 -16.91 -32.14
CA ILE A 22 -15.79 -17.08 -31.81
C ILE A 22 -14.95 -15.98 -32.47
N ASN A 23 -15.22 -15.67 -33.74
CA ASN A 23 -14.50 -14.62 -34.46
C ASN A 23 -14.72 -13.25 -33.83
N GLN A 24 -15.97 -12.90 -33.49
CA GLN A 24 -16.28 -11.65 -32.79
C GLN A 24 -15.58 -11.56 -31.43
N LYS A 25 -15.60 -12.64 -30.65
CA LYS A 25 -14.90 -12.69 -29.34
C LYS A 25 -13.39 -12.56 -29.50
N ASN A 26 -12.79 -13.19 -30.51
CA ASN A 26 -11.37 -13.08 -30.79
C ASN A 26 -10.96 -11.65 -31.19
N GLU A 27 -11.78 -10.96 -31.98
CA GLU A 27 -11.58 -9.54 -32.29
C GLU A 27 -11.68 -8.66 -31.05
N GLN A 28 -12.65 -8.94 -30.16
CA GLN A 28 -12.80 -8.22 -28.90
C GLN A 28 -11.60 -8.43 -27.97
N ILE A 29 -11.10 -9.67 -27.85
CA ILE A 29 -9.88 -9.98 -27.06
C ILE A 29 -8.70 -9.19 -27.61
N LYS A 30 -8.46 -9.21 -28.93
CA LYS A 30 -7.36 -8.44 -29.54
C LYS A 30 -7.50 -6.94 -29.28
N SER A 31 -8.72 -6.41 -29.34
CA SER A 31 -8.97 -4.99 -29.02
C SER A 31 -8.66 -4.68 -27.55
N GLN A 32 -9.03 -5.58 -26.63
CA GLN A 32 -8.77 -5.42 -25.20
C GLN A 32 -7.28 -5.55 -24.88
N ASP A 33 -6.56 -6.48 -25.48
CA ASP A 33 -5.11 -6.63 -25.33
C ASP A 33 -4.38 -5.37 -25.80
N ASN A 34 -4.80 -4.79 -26.93
CA ASN A 34 -4.25 -3.51 -27.39
C ASN A 34 -4.52 -2.37 -26.39
N GLN A 35 -5.71 -2.32 -25.79
CA GLN A 35 -6.03 -1.33 -24.76
C GLN A 35 -5.19 -1.53 -23.50
N ILE A 36 -4.96 -2.77 -23.07
CA ILE A 36 -4.10 -3.10 -21.92
C ILE A 36 -2.67 -2.61 -22.20
N ASN A 37 -2.11 -2.93 -23.37
CA ASN A 37 -0.76 -2.50 -23.73
C ASN A 37 -0.61 -0.96 -23.74
N ILE A 38 -1.61 -0.24 -24.27
CA ILE A 38 -1.62 1.23 -24.27
C ILE A 38 -1.67 1.78 -22.84
N LEU A 39 -2.53 1.22 -21.98
CA LEU A 39 -2.65 1.64 -20.59
C LEU A 39 -1.39 1.34 -19.77
N GLU A 40 -0.75 0.19 -20.00
CA GLU A 40 0.52 -0.16 -19.38
C GLU A 40 1.65 0.80 -19.80
N GLU A 41 1.70 1.19 -21.08
CA GLU A 41 2.67 2.16 -21.56
C GLU A 41 2.42 3.57 -20.97
N GLN A 42 1.15 3.97 -20.83
CA GLN A 42 0.77 5.21 -20.16
C GLN A 42 1.16 5.20 -18.67
N LEU A 43 0.94 4.08 -17.97
CA LEU A 43 1.37 3.91 -16.58
C LEU A 43 2.89 3.96 -16.43
N ALA A 44 3.64 3.35 -17.36
CA ALA A 44 5.10 3.40 -17.36
C ALA A 44 5.62 4.84 -17.54
N ARG A 45 5.02 5.62 -18.44
CA ARG A 45 5.36 7.04 -18.67
C ARG A 45 5.04 7.92 -17.47
N LEU A 46 3.90 7.69 -16.80
CA LEU A 46 3.50 8.41 -15.58
C LEU A 46 4.44 8.11 -14.40
N LYS A 47 4.89 6.85 -14.23
CA LYS A 47 5.84 6.47 -13.18
C LYS A 47 7.22 7.12 -13.32
N ILE A 48 7.65 7.41 -14.55
CA ILE A 48 8.97 8.00 -14.82
C ILE A 48 8.96 9.54 -14.63
N SER A 49 7.78 10.17 -14.63
CA SER A 49 7.64 11.62 -14.73
C SER A 49 7.34 12.34 -13.40
N SER A 50 7.41 11.65 -12.24
CA SER A 50 7.17 12.29 -10.94
C SER A 50 8.43 12.31 -10.06
N PRO A 51 9.20 13.41 -10.05
CA PRO A 51 10.14 13.69 -8.99
C PRO A 51 9.37 14.31 -7.82
N GLY A 52 9.00 13.47 -6.85
CA GLY A 52 8.51 13.88 -5.53
C GLY A 52 7.00 13.81 -5.31
N GLY A 53 6.60 12.99 -4.34
CA GLY A 53 5.41 13.23 -3.53
C GLY A 53 4.07 12.67 -4.03
N ALA A 54 3.73 11.49 -3.50
CA ALA A 54 2.40 11.02 -3.10
C ALA A 54 1.19 11.23 -4.03
N GLU A 55 0.62 10.13 -4.52
CA GLU A 55 -0.81 9.83 -4.28
C GLU A 55 -1.14 8.34 -4.46
N ASN A 56 -2.02 7.87 -3.59
CA ASN A 56 -2.41 6.49 -3.37
C ASN A 56 -3.11 5.87 -4.59
N LEU A 57 -2.48 4.89 -5.23
CA LEU A 57 -3.14 3.96 -6.14
C LEU A 57 -3.01 2.53 -5.59
N GLY A 58 -3.99 2.15 -4.76
CA GLY A 58 -4.55 0.81 -4.72
C GLY A 58 -3.62 -0.38 -4.45
N SER A 59 -2.47 -0.19 -3.79
CA SER A 59 -1.68 -1.33 -3.34
C SER A 59 -2.45 -2.06 -2.26
N LYS A 60 -2.88 -3.30 -2.57
CA LYS A 60 -3.34 -4.33 -1.64
C LYS A 60 -2.75 -4.07 -0.26
N GLN A 61 -3.55 -3.50 0.66
CA GLN A 61 -3.07 -3.11 1.98
C GLN A 61 -2.63 -4.37 2.71
N THR A 62 -1.34 -4.66 2.68
CA THR A 62 -0.69 -5.46 3.71
C THR A 62 -0.85 -4.65 4.99
N SER A 63 -1.97 -4.88 5.68
CA SER A 63 -2.23 -4.32 7.00
C SER A 63 -1.24 -4.95 7.96
N THR A 64 -0.24 -4.19 8.38
CA THR A 64 0.56 -4.56 9.55
C THR A 64 -0.35 -4.42 10.78
N THR A 65 -0.82 -5.54 11.31
CA THR A 65 -1.64 -5.56 12.53
C THR A 65 -0.70 -5.47 13.73
N LEU A 66 -0.61 -4.29 14.34
CA LEU A 66 0.12 -4.09 15.59
C LEU A 66 -0.83 -4.26 16.78
N SER A 67 -0.31 -4.81 17.88
CA SER A 67 -1.05 -4.82 19.15
C SER A 67 -1.20 -3.40 19.70
N ALA A 68 -2.22 -3.12 20.51
CA ALA A 68 -2.33 -1.80 21.14
C ALA A 68 -1.29 -1.63 22.26
N GLY A 69 -0.75 -0.42 22.43
CA GLY A 69 0.12 -0.07 23.56
C GLY A 69 1.44 0.60 23.17
N VAL A 70 2.37 0.67 24.12
CA VAL A 70 3.67 1.33 23.92
C VAL A 70 4.53 0.54 22.94
N LYS A 71 4.95 1.22 21.87
CA LYS A 71 5.69 0.66 20.74
C LYS A 71 7.16 1.02 20.73
N GLY A 72 7.54 2.07 21.45
CA GLY A 72 8.90 2.52 21.52
C GLY A 72 9.02 3.93 22.05
N SER A 73 10.16 4.55 21.77
CA SER A 73 10.40 5.95 22.08
C SER A 73 11.20 6.65 20.99
N VAL A 74 11.01 7.96 20.90
CA VAL A 74 11.83 8.82 20.06
C VAL A 74 13.23 8.91 20.66
N VAL A 75 14.26 8.67 19.85
CA VAL A 75 15.66 8.77 20.28
C VAL A 75 16.37 9.98 19.70
N HIS A 76 15.92 10.48 18.55
CA HIS A 76 16.50 11.65 17.90
C HIS A 76 15.49 12.31 16.98
N VAL A 77 15.60 13.62 16.82
CA VAL A 77 14.76 14.44 15.94
C VAL A 77 15.68 15.35 15.15
N ASP A 78 15.64 15.23 13.82
CA ASP A 78 16.29 16.15 12.91
C ASP A 78 15.22 17.05 12.27
N ARG A 79 15.23 18.33 12.66
CA ARG A 79 14.24 19.31 12.18
C ARG A 79 14.61 19.92 10.84
N GLU A 80 15.88 19.86 10.45
CA GLU A 80 16.33 20.39 9.15
C GLU A 80 15.94 19.42 8.03
N LEU A 81 16.09 18.12 8.29
CA LEU A 81 15.76 17.05 7.36
C LEU A 81 14.37 16.45 7.58
N ALA A 82 13.62 16.96 8.56
CA ALA A 82 12.23 16.61 8.86
C ALA A 82 11.98 15.12 9.16
N PHE A 83 12.95 14.44 9.80
CA PHE A 83 12.81 13.03 10.18
C PHE A 83 12.98 12.82 11.69
N VAL A 84 12.39 11.74 12.18
CA VAL A 84 12.46 11.30 13.57
C VAL A 84 13.02 9.88 13.61
N LEU A 85 14.01 9.64 14.47
CA LEU A 85 14.45 8.28 14.78
C LEU A 85 13.68 7.75 15.98
N VAL A 86 13.08 6.59 15.80
CA VAL A 86 12.34 5.88 16.84
C VAL A 86 13.04 4.56 17.14
N LYS A 87 13.23 4.28 18.42
CA LYS A 87 13.65 2.97 18.91
C LYS A 87 12.39 2.18 19.28
N LEU A 88 12.12 1.14 18.53
CA LEU A 88 11.00 0.25 18.78
C LEU A 88 11.34 -0.77 19.87
N THR A 89 10.30 -1.27 20.55
CA THR A 89 10.45 -2.47 21.38
C THR A 89 10.75 -3.68 20.49
N PRO A 90 11.46 -4.71 20.99
CA PRO A 90 11.72 -5.94 20.24
C PRO A 90 10.45 -6.59 19.70
N GLU A 91 9.38 -6.60 20.50
CA GLU A 91 8.08 -7.16 20.13
C GLU A 91 7.46 -6.39 18.97
N THR A 92 7.51 -5.06 19.02
CA THR A 92 6.99 -4.21 17.94
C THR A 92 7.78 -4.39 16.65
N ALA A 93 9.11 -4.46 16.73
CA ALA A 93 9.95 -4.71 15.56
C ALA A 93 9.62 -6.07 14.92
N GLN A 94 9.33 -7.09 15.73
CA GLN A 94 8.87 -8.39 15.26
C GLN A 94 7.48 -8.30 14.60
N GLU A 95 6.51 -7.61 15.20
CA GLU A 95 5.17 -7.40 14.63
C GLU A 95 5.24 -6.73 13.25
N ILE A 96 6.09 -5.70 13.10
CA ILE A 96 6.27 -4.97 11.82
C ILE A 96 6.90 -5.85 10.74
N THR A 97 7.84 -6.73 11.12
CA THR A 97 8.59 -7.56 10.17
C THR A 97 7.89 -8.87 9.81
N ALA A 98 7.02 -9.40 10.67
CA ALA A 98 6.38 -10.70 10.51
C ALA A 98 5.50 -10.82 9.25
N GLY A 99 4.87 -9.73 8.81
CA GLY A 99 3.96 -9.69 7.65
C GLY A 99 4.56 -9.08 6.38
N GLY A 100 5.84 -8.74 6.39
CA GLY A 100 6.44 -7.81 5.43
C GLY A 100 6.18 -6.35 5.83
N PHE A 101 7.14 -5.48 5.55
CA PHE A 101 7.06 -4.08 5.94
C PHE A 101 6.01 -3.33 5.12
N ALA A 102 5.06 -2.71 5.82
CA ALA A 102 4.22 -1.65 5.30
C ALA A 102 4.39 -0.41 6.19
N PRO A 103 4.28 0.82 5.63
CA PRO A 103 4.29 2.02 6.45
C PRO A 103 3.15 1.99 7.48
N VAL A 104 3.49 2.21 8.75
CA VAL A 104 2.51 2.25 9.86
C VAL A 104 2.51 3.64 10.49
N GLU A 105 1.32 4.14 10.80
CA GLU A 105 1.15 5.39 11.54
C GLU A 105 1.00 5.10 13.02
N MET A 106 1.69 5.87 13.87
CA MET A 106 1.68 5.73 15.33
C MET A 106 1.52 7.11 15.98
N MET A 107 0.86 7.13 17.13
CA MET A 107 0.72 8.32 17.95
C MET A 107 1.99 8.54 18.79
N VAL A 108 2.31 9.79 19.07
CA VAL A 108 3.41 10.17 19.96
C VAL A 108 2.86 10.97 21.12
N HIS A 109 3.24 10.57 22.33
CA HIS A 109 2.80 11.20 23.56
C HIS A 109 3.99 11.61 24.43
N ARG A 110 3.77 12.62 25.26
CA ARG A 110 4.73 13.09 26.26
C ARG A 110 4.06 13.10 27.63
N LYS A 111 4.71 12.47 28.60
CA LYS A 111 4.34 12.60 30.01
C LYS A 111 4.87 13.92 30.54
N THR A 112 3.96 14.80 30.92
CA THR A 112 4.25 16.11 31.51
C THR A 112 3.73 16.17 32.95
N ALA A 113 3.98 17.28 33.65
CA ALA A 113 3.41 17.51 34.98
C ALA A 113 1.87 17.58 34.96
N GLU A 114 1.27 17.93 33.81
CA GLU A 114 -0.18 18.05 33.61
C GLU A 114 -0.84 16.72 33.20
N GLY A 115 -0.03 15.68 32.95
CA GLY A 115 -0.49 14.37 32.51
C GLY A 115 0.10 13.95 31.16
N ASP A 116 -0.55 12.98 30.53
CA ASP A 116 -0.16 12.45 29.23
C ASP A 116 -0.75 13.32 28.11
N GLN A 117 0.11 13.91 27.28
CA GLN A 117 -0.27 14.83 26.21
C GLN A 117 0.10 14.26 24.85
N ILE A 118 -0.77 14.45 23.87
CA ILE A 118 -0.49 14.11 22.48
C ILE A 118 0.50 15.12 21.92
N VAL A 119 1.60 14.63 21.36
CA VAL A 119 2.64 15.43 20.70
C VAL A 119 2.35 15.55 19.21
N THR A 120 2.28 14.43 18.50
CA THR A 120 2.04 14.35 17.05
C THR A 120 1.64 12.94 16.64
N ARG A 121 1.54 12.71 15.32
CA ARG A 121 1.48 11.39 14.69
C ARG A 121 2.71 11.20 13.79
N LEU A 122 3.35 10.03 13.89
CA LEU A 122 4.49 9.65 13.05
C LEU A 122 4.08 8.56 12.06
N ARG A 123 4.69 8.55 10.88
CA ARG A 123 4.60 7.44 9.93
C ARG A 123 5.96 6.78 9.77
N ILE A 124 6.05 5.49 10.09
CA ILE A 124 7.29 4.72 9.92
C ILE A 124 7.61 4.58 8.43
N ALA A 125 8.80 5.02 8.01
CA ALA A 125 9.21 5.10 6.62
C ALA A 125 10.01 3.89 6.13
N ASN A 126 10.71 3.18 7.05
CA ASN A 126 11.54 2.02 6.72
C ASN A 126 11.37 0.87 7.72
N PRO A 127 11.70 -0.38 7.31
CA PRO A 127 11.71 -1.50 8.23
C PRO A 127 12.72 -1.31 9.38
N PRO A 128 12.45 -1.90 10.56
CA PRO A 128 13.39 -1.88 11.68
C PRO A 128 14.74 -2.49 11.30
N ASN A 129 15.82 -1.85 11.71
CA ASN A 129 17.17 -2.42 11.57
C ASN A 129 17.47 -3.45 12.69
N LYS A 130 18.70 -4.00 12.73
CA LYS A 130 19.13 -4.97 13.77
C LYS A 130 19.06 -4.43 15.20
N GLU A 131 19.01 -3.11 15.35
CA GLU A 131 18.88 -2.44 16.63
C GLU A 131 17.43 -1.95 16.86
N ASN A 132 16.45 -2.41 16.08
CA ASN A 132 15.05 -1.96 16.18
C ASN A 132 14.87 -0.44 15.99
N LEU A 133 15.81 0.21 15.29
CA LEU A 133 15.68 1.63 14.92
C LEU A 133 14.93 1.76 13.60
N VAL A 134 14.06 2.77 13.55
CA VAL A 134 13.34 3.19 12.35
C VAL A 134 13.40 4.69 12.19
N ILE A 135 13.33 5.13 10.95
CA ILE A 135 13.09 6.51 10.54
C ILE A 135 11.58 6.65 10.39
N ALA A 136 11.05 7.76 10.90
CA ALA A 136 9.66 8.11 10.78
C ALA A 136 9.50 9.55 10.31
N ASP A 137 8.50 9.77 9.47
CA ASP A 137 8.09 11.10 9.02
C ASP A 137 7.17 11.71 10.07
N ASN A 138 7.44 12.97 10.45
CA ASN A 138 6.52 13.73 11.29
C ASN A 138 5.33 14.22 10.45
N LEU A 139 4.12 13.80 10.81
CA LEU A 139 2.91 14.27 10.14
C LEU A 139 2.52 15.63 10.72
N TYR A 140 3.18 16.70 10.26
CA TYR A 140 3.05 18.07 10.78
C TYR A 140 1.60 18.57 10.94
N GLY A 141 0.64 18.08 10.13
CA GLY A 141 -0.79 18.39 10.31
C GLY A 141 -1.41 17.89 11.62
N TRP A 142 -0.71 17.03 12.37
CA TRP A 142 -1.12 16.47 13.66
C TRP A 142 -0.26 16.98 14.83
N GLU A 143 0.75 17.79 14.56
CA GLU A 143 1.68 18.27 15.59
C GLU A 143 1.00 19.30 16.49
N GLN A 144 0.79 18.93 17.75
CA GLN A 144 0.30 19.80 18.82
C GLN A 144 1.46 20.49 19.55
N MET A 145 2.60 19.81 19.61
CA MET A 145 3.84 20.34 20.17
C MET A 145 5.06 19.67 19.52
N PRO A 146 6.24 20.31 19.54
CA PRO A 146 7.43 19.78 18.89
C PRO A 146 7.85 18.42 19.45
N VAL A 147 8.12 17.47 18.56
CA VAL A 147 8.68 16.16 18.93
C VAL A 147 10.08 16.33 19.54
N GLU A 148 10.36 15.57 20.60
CA GLU A 148 11.64 15.52 21.30
C GLU A 148 12.08 14.09 21.62
N ALA A 149 13.37 13.92 21.91
CA ALA A 149 13.89 12.65 22.39
C ALA A 149 13.28 12.31 23.76
N GLY A 150 12.86 11.05 23.92
CA GLY A 150 12.16 10.55 25.11
C GLY A 150 10.64 10.50 24.95
N ASP A 151 10.07 11.09 23.91
CA ASP A 151 8.64 10.96 23.62
C ASP A 151 8.26 9.49 23.37
N ILE A 152 7.07 9.12 23.82
CA ILE A 152 6.58 7.74 23.83
C ILE A 152 5.78 7.50 22.56
N VAL A 153 6.10 6.44 21.84
CA VAL A 153 5.37 6.04 20.62
C VAL A 153 4.34 4.96 20.98
N ILE A 154 3.10 5.15 20.51
CA ILE A 154 1.94 4.32 20.85
C ILE A 154 1.14 3.96 19.58
N TYR A 155 0.53 2.77 19.59
CA TYR A 155 -0.43 2.32 18.58
C TYR A 155 -1.73 1.86 19.24
#